data_AF-A0A537VWG1-F1
#
_entry.id   AF-A0A537VWG1-F1
#
_cell.length_a   1.000
_cell.length_b   1.000
_cell.length_c   1.000
_cell.angle_alpha   90.00
_cell.angle_beta   90.00
_cell.angle_gamma   90.00
#
_symmetry.space_group_name_H-M   'P 1'
#
loop_
_entity.id
_entity.type
_entity.pdbx_description
1 polymer ?
#
loop_
_entity_poly.entity_id
_entity_poly.type
_entity_poly.pdbx_seq_one_letter_code
_entity_poly.pdbx_strand_id
1 'polypeptide(L)'
;MSSVGVVVNPANPGAVAQMDGTEQAVHALGLQSQVVNAGTLEEYERAFARLKIEGVNGVLLLADPSNDAYAGKIAELAQQYRLPTAFQLRNNVAAGGLMSYGTDNN
;
A
#
# COMPACT_ATOMS: atom_id res chain seq x y z
N MET A 1 -0.04 -19.60 -4.75
CA MET A 1 1.06 -18.64 -4.93
C MET A 1 0.74 -17.41 -4.09
N SER A 2 1.70 -16.89 -3.35
CA SER A 2 1.48 -15.70 -2.52
C SER A 2 1.62 -14.43 -3.37
N SER A 3 0.69 -13.49 -3.23
CA SER A 3 0.61 -12.27 -4.03
C SER A 3 0.48 -11.04 -3.13
N VAL A 4 1.12 -9.94 -3.50
CA VAL A 4 1.08 -8.66 -2.78
C VAL A 4 0.45 -7.58 -3.65
N GLY A 5 -0.46 -6.80 -3.09
CA GLY A 5 -0.94 -5.57 -3.72
C GLY A 5 0.08 -4.46 -3.53
N VAL A 6 0.41 -3.72 -4.59
CA VAL A 6 1.27 -2.53 -4.50
C VAL A 6 0.44 -1.34 -4.91
N VAL A 7 0.27 -0.39 -3.99
CA VAL A 7 -0.44 0.88 -4.26
C VAL A 7 0.58 1.97 -4.51
N VAL A 8 0.48 2.62 -5.66
CA VAL A 8 1.36 3.72 -6.09
C VAL A 8 0.52 4.92 -6.52
N ASN A 9 0.94 6.13 -6.13
CA ASN A 9 0.35 7.35 -6.66
C ASN A 9 1.15 7.82 -7.89
N PRO A 10 0.63 7.68 -9.13
CA PRO A 10 1.37 8.09 -10.32
C PRO A 10 1.59 9.60 -10.41
N ALA A 11 0.83 10.42 -9.65
CA ALA A 11 1.02 11.86 -9.60
C ALA A 11 2.19 12.28 -8.69
N ASN A 12 2.79 11.35 -7.93
CA ASN A 12 3.95 11.60 -7.08
C ASN A 12 5.19 10.89 -7.66
N PRO A 13 6.13 11.62 -8.28
CA PRO A 13 7.37 11.04 -8.81
C PRO A 13 8.20 10.27 -7.76
N GLY A 14 8.13 10.67 -6.50
CA GLY A 14 8.80 9.96 -5.40
C GLY A 14 8.17 8.59 -5.11
N ALA A 15 6.86 8.44 -5.28
CA ALA A 15 6.19 7.14 -5.22
C ALA A 15 6.57 6.26 -6.42
N VAL A 16 6.60 6.83 -7.63
CA VAL A 16 7.00 6.11 -8.85
C VAL A 16 8.45 5.63 -8.78
N ALA A 17 9.37 6.43 -8.25
CA ALA A 17 10.78 6.06 -8.10
C ALA A 17 11.02 4.84 -7.18
N GLN A 18 10.06 4.47 -6.33
CA GLN A 18 10.14 3.28 -5.48
C GLN A 18 9.75 1.98 -6.20
N MET A 19 9.14 2.06 -7.40
CA MET A 19 8.61 0.89 -8.12
C MET A 19 9.69 -0.12 -8.50
N ASP A 20 10.79 0.33 -9.10
CA ASP A 20 11.86 -0.58 -9.57
C ASP A 20 12.41 -1.44 -8.43
N GLY A 21 12.69 -0.82 -7.27
CA GLY A 21 13.16 -1.54 -6.08
C GLY A 21 12.10 -2.47 -5.50
N THR A 22 10.83 -2.07 -5.54
CA THR A 22 9.70 -2.89 -5.07
C THR A 22 9.52 -4.13 -5.94
N GLU A 23 9.53 -3.99 -7.26
CA GLU A 23 9.41 -5.10 -8.21
C GLU A 23 10.58 -6.08 -8.09
N GLN A 24 11.81 -5.56 -7.95
CA GLN A 24 12.99 -6.39 -7.69
C GLN A 24 12.84 -7.20 -6.40
N ALA A 25 12.35 -6.59 -5.32
CA ALA A 25 12.13 -7.28 -4.04
C ALA A 25 11.03 -8.34 -4.14
N VAL A 26 9.91 -8.04 -4.81
CA VAL A 26 8.82 -8.99 -5.07
C VAL A 26 9.35 -10.21 -5.82
N HIS A 27 10.12 -9.98 -6.89
CA HIS A 27 10.71 -11.05 -7.69
C HIS A 27 11.73 -11.88 -6.90
N ALA A 28 12.61 -11.23 -6.12
CA ALA A 28 13.60 -11.91 -5.28
C ALA A 28 12.95 -12.79 -4.20
N LEU A 29 11.76 -12.42 -3.72
CA LEU A 29 10.97 -13.19 -2.76
C LEU A 29 10.10 -14.29 -3.39
N GLY A 30 10.10 -14.42 -4.72
CA GLY A 30 9.25 -15.36 -5.45
C GLY A 30 7.76 -15.04 -5.33
N LEU A 31 7.41 -13.79 -5.02
CA LEU A 31 6.04 -13.31 -4.90
C LEU A 31 5.52 -12.84 -6.26
N GLN A 32 4.21 -12.69 -6.37
CA GLN A 32 3.57 -11.95 -7.46
C GLN A 32 3.11 -10.59 -6.93
N SER A 33 3.10 -9.56 -7.79
CA SER A 33 2.56 -8.24 -7.43
C SER A 33 1.37 -7.85 -8.29
N GLN A 34 0.35 -7.27 -7.64
CA GLN A 34 -0.75 -6.60 -8.30
C GLN A 34 -0.64 -5.10 -8.06
N VAL A 35 -0.18 -4.37 -9.08
CA VAL A 35 0.02 -2.92 -8.99
C VAL A 35 -1.29 -2.20 -9.30
N VAL A 36 -1.68 -1.28 -8.41
CA VAL A 36 -2.85 -0.42 -8.56
C VAL A 36 -2.49 1.03 -8.24
N ASN A 37 -3.18 1.96 -8.91
CA ASN A 37 -2.93 3.38 -8.73
C ASN A 37 -3.91 3.97 -7.70
N ALA A 38 -3.40 4.75 -6.75
CA ALA A 38 -4.23 5.59 -5.89
C ALA A 38 -3.46 6.77 -5.29
N GLY A 39 -4.11 7.93 -5.27
CA GLY A 39 -3.70 9.14 -4.56
C GLY A 39 -4.89 9.96 -4.01
N THR A 40 -6.13 9.61 -4.36
CA THR A 40 -7.36 10.17 -3.74
C THR A 40 -8.13 9.11 -2.97
N LEU A 41 -9.03 9.55 -2.09
CA LEU A 41 -9.88 8.65 -1.30
C LEU A 41 -10.68 7.68 -2.18
N GLU A 42 -11.31 8.17 -3.25
CA GLU A 42 -12.11 7.34 -4.16
C GLU A 42 -11.24 6.33 -4.92
N GLU A 43 -9.98 6.67 -5.19
CA GLU A 43 -9.02 5.75 -5.79
C GLU A 43 -8.59 4.65 -4.80
N TYR A 44 -8.39 4.99 -3.52
CA TYR A 44 -8.14 3.98 -2.49
C TYR A 44 -9.31 3.01 -2.36
N GLU A 45 -10.55 3.50 -2.34
CA GLU A 45 -11.73 2.63 -2.30
C GLU A 45 -11.74 1.64 -3.47
N ARG A 46 -11.49 2.13 -4.70
CA ARG A 46 -11.40 1.27 -5.89
C ARG A 46 -10.21 0.31 -5.83
N ALA A 47 -9.06 0.77 -5.35
CA ALA A 47 -7.84 -0.02 -5.23
C ALA A 47 -8.05 -1.20 -4.28
N PHE A 48 -8.58 -0.97 -3.08
CA PHE A 48 -8.84 -2.04 -2.11
C PHE A 48 -9.90 -3.02 -2.60
N ALA A 49 -10.97 -2.54 -3.24
CA ALA A 49 -11.98 -3.41 -3.86
C ALA A 49 -11.36 -4.32 -4.93
N ARG A 50 -10.52 -3.76 -5.81
CA ARG A 50 -9.81 -4.53 -6.84
C ARG A 50 -8.85 -5.55 -6.23
N LEU A 51 -7.99 -5.13 -5.30
CA LEU A 51 -7.01 -6.01 -4.66
C LEU A 51 -7.68 -7.19 -3.92
N LYS A 52 -8.88 -6.97 -3.36
CA LYS A 52 -9.66 -8.06 -2.78
C LYS A 52 -10.09 -9.09 -3.83
N ILE A 53 -10.58 -8.63 -4.99
CA ILE A 53 -11.01 -9.50 -6.10
C ILE A 53 -9.81 -10.29 -6.64
N GLU A 54 -8.65 -9.66 -6.78
CA GLU A 54 -7.40 -10.29 -7.22
C GLU A 54 -6.80 -11.26 -6.18
N GLY A 55 -7.36 -11.31 -4.96
CA GLY A 55 -6.98 -12.29 -3.94
C GLY A 55 -5.58 -12.10 -3.37
N VAL A 56 -5.06 -10.86 -3.30
CA VAL A 56 -3.76 -10.59 -2.69
C VAL A 56 -3.77 -10.88 -1.18
N ASN A 57 -2.61 -11.23 -0.63
CA ASN A 57 -2.46 -11.61 0.78
C ASN A 57 -2.15 -10.43 1.71
N GLY A 58 -1.72 -9.30 1.14
CA GLY A 58 -1.40 -8.08 1.84
C GLY A 58 -1.16 -6.95 0.86
N VAL A 59 -1.07 -5.73 1.36
CA VAL A 59 -0.95 -4.52 0.54
C VAL A 59 0.22 -3.68 1.05
N LEU A 60 1.16 -3.39 0.16
CA LEU A 60 2.22 -2.41 0.37
C LEU A 60 1.77 -1.08 -0.24
N LEU A 61 1.69 -0.05 0.59
CA LEU A 61 1.45 1.32 0.12
C LEU A 61 2.80 2.03 0.02
N LEU A 62 3.20 2.39 -1.19
CA LEU A 62 4.45 3.11 -1.41
C LEU A 62 4.37 4.50 -0.78
N ALA A 63 5.52 5.04 -0.37
CA ALA A 63 5.55 6.28 0.37
C ALA A 63 4.91 7.42 -0.41
N ASP A 64 3.84 7.97 0.16
CA ASP A 64 3.06 9.06 -0.40
C ASP A 64 2.34 9.83 0.72
N PRO A 65 2.31 11.18 0.69
CA PRO A 65 1.60 11.97 1.69
C PRO A 65 0.10 11.66 1.82
N SER A 66 -0.55 11.22 0.74
CA SER A 66 -1.96 10.86 0.76
C SER A 66 -2.25 9.64 1.64
N ASN A 67 -1.27 8.74 1.85
CA ASN A 67 -1.41 7.65 2.81
C ASN A 67 -1.67 8.20 4.22
N ASP A 68 -0.91 9.20 4.65
CA ASP A 68 -1.09 9.81 5.97
C ASP A 68 -2.35 10.68 6.04
N ALA A 69 -2.64 11.43 4.96
CA ALA A 69 -3.84 12.28 4.88
C ALA A 69 -5.13 11.47 5.00
N TYR A 70 -5.14 10.24 4.48
CA TYR A 70 -6.28 9.33 4.49
C TYR A 70 -6.09 8.11 5.41
N ALA A 71 -5.15 8.16 6.36
CA ALA A 71 -4.74 7.01 7.18
C ALA A 71 -5.93 6.29 7.84
N GLY A 72 -6.88 7.05 8.42
CA GLY A 72 -8.09 6.48 9.02
C GLY A 72 -8.98 5.75 8.01
N LYS A 73 -9.17 6.32 6.82
CA LYS A 73 -9.96 5.69 5.75
C LYS A 73 -9.28 4.47 5.15
N ILE A 74 -7.97 4.53 4.96
CA ILE A 74 -7.19 3.38 4.51
C ILE A 74 -7.26 2.25 5.54
N ALA A 75 -7.22 2.55 6.84
CA ALA A 75 -7.39 1.56 7.89
C ALA A 75 -8.80 0.93 7.89
N GLU A 76 -9.86 1.74 7.73
CA GLU A 76 -11.24 1.24 7.55
C GLU A 76 -11.33 0.26 6.37
N LEU A 77 -10.76 0.62 5.21
CA LEU A 77 -10.72 -0.24 4.01
C LEU A 77 -9.92 -1.52 4.25
N ALA A 78 -8.74 -1.42 4.88
CA ALA A 78 -7.90 -2.57 5.21
C ALA A 78 -8.65 -3.59 6.08
N GLN A 79 -9.39 -3.12 7.09
CA GLN A 79 -10.22 -3.96 7.95
C GLN A 79 -11.42 -4.54 7.18
N GLN A 80 -12.13 -3.72 6.41
CA GLN A 80 -13.30 -4.13 5.64
C GLN A 80 -12.96 -5.25 4.64
N TYR A 81 -11.86 -5.11 3.90
CA TYR A 81 -11.44 -6.08 2.89
C TYR A 81 -10.58 -7.22 3.46
N ARG A 82 -10.20 -7.13 4.75
CA ARG A 82 -9.29 -8.04 5.46
C ARG A 82 -7.94 -8.17 4.75
N LEU A 83 -7.38 -7.01 4.38
CA LEU A 83 -6.11 -6.90 3.68
C LEU A 83 -5.11 -6.22 4.62
N PRO A 84 -4.15 -6.96 5.20
CA PRO A 84 -3.12 -6.34 6.04
C PRO A 84 -2.27 -5.37 5.22
N THR A 85 -1.96 -4.20 5.79
CA THR A 85 -1.30 -3.09 5.10
C THR A 85 0.06 -2.74 5.71
N ALA A 86 1.03 -2.46 4.85
CA ALA A 86 2.38 -2.00 5.22
C ALA A 86 2.66 -0.60 4.64
N PHE A 87 3.32 0.25 5.43
CA PHE A 87 3.55 1.67 5.13
C PHE A 87 4.98 2.13 5.46
N GLN A 88 5.38 3.32 5.00
CA GLN A 88 6.62 3.96 5.47
C GLN A 88 6.48 4.51 6.90
N LEU A 89 5.36 5.16 7.22
CA LEU A 89 5.20 5.95 8.45
C LEU A 89 4.29 5.29 9.48
N ARG A 90 4.69 5.40 10.76
CA ARG A 90 4.00 4.82 11.91
C ARG A 90 2.60 5.37 12.16
N ASN A 91 2.29 6.57 11.66
CA ASN A 91 0.96 7.18 11.79
C ASN A 91 -0.14 6.30 11.16
N ASN A 92 0.17 5.61 10.07
CA ASN A 92 -0.76 4.68 9.43
C ASN A 92 -1.03 3.44 10.30
N VAL A 93 -0.03 2.99 11.07
CA VAL A 93 -0.19 1.90 12.05
C VAL A 93 -1.07 2.36 13.20
N ALA A 94 -0.84 3.57 13.71
CA ALA A 94 -1.68 4.16 14.75
C ALA A 94 -3.16 4.31 14.32
N ALA A 95 -3.41 4.49 13.02
CA ALA A 95 -4.75 4.53 12.46
C ALA A 95 -5.41 3.15 12.29
N GLY A 96 -4.68 2.05 12.43
CA GLY A 96 -5.19 0.67 12.29
C GLY A 96 -4.57 -0.15 11.16
N GLY A 97 -3.52 0.36 10.51
CA GLY A 97 -2.66 -0.42 9.62
C GLY A 97 -1.84 -1.48 10.35
N LEU A 98 -1.35 -2.51 9.63
CA LEU A 98 -0.67 -3.64 10.28
C LEU A 98 0.75 -3.28 10.73
N MET A 99 1.56 -2.69 9.85
CA MET A 99 2.97 -2.41 10.15
C MET A 99 3.52 -1.22 9.36
N SER A 100 4.62 -0.66 9.85
CA SER A 100 5.39 0.37 9.15
C SER A 100 6.88 0.06 9.17
N TYR A 101 7.57 0.39 8.09
CA TYR A 101 9.02 0.34 8.00
C TYR A 101 9.52 1.50 7.14
N GLY A 102 10.37 2.34 7.72
CA GLY A 102 10.88 3.54 7.06
C GLY A 102 11.91 4.25 7.93
N THR A 103 12.48 5.33 7.38
CA THR A 103 13.40 6.21 8.12
C THR A 103 12.71 6.80 9.34
N ASP A 104 13.45 6.95 10.43
CA ASP A 104 12.98 7.73 11.57
C ASP A 104 13.09 9.21 11.23
N ASN A 105 11.98 9.93 11.32
CA ASN A 105 11.89 11.36 10.99
C ASN A 105 11.84 12.22 12.27
N ASN A 106 12.40 11.71 13.37
CA ASN A 106 12.30 12.28 14.71
C ASN A 106 13.57 13.02 15.13
#